data_AF-A0A7V1FW85-F1
#
_entry.id   AF-A0A7V1FW85-F1
#
_cell.length_a   1.000
_cell.length_b   1.000
_cell.length_c   1.000
_cell.angle_alpha   90.00
_cell.angle_beta   90.00
_cell.angle_gamma   90.00
#
_symmetry.space_group_name_H-M   'P 1'
#
loop_
_entity.id
_entity.type
_entity.pdbx_description
1 polymer ?
#
loop_
_entity_poly.entity_id
_entity_poly.type
_entity_poly.pdbx_seq_one_letter_code
_entity_poly.pdbx_strand_id
1 'polypeptide(L)'
;MNDNIDWIYSLKPEIIRFLSKLKKPGHPGFYSYSLSGDIYPPDIHWGLGNSVFAAKIYYMLNAVDDIQDKKEIADFIKSFQKDNGEICDPLVHKRSIIRRVYHSFRKMDFNNIANQQNRRAETRQAFAALLCLQSKPSIPYELVPYTKEGIQKYVTSLNWKEPWGAGSHISHLLFFLNNNRRLFDLNKEEADSLIDHVLSLINEYRQDDGSWYAKGADIPLNYKVNAAMKIMTAYDAADRDDFTDPGKMIDLCLSSTNNGDACNNFNIVCVLYHCSRKTDHRADEIREYCLNKIRTDR
;
A
#
# COMPACT_ATOMS: atom_id res chain seq x y z
N MET A 1 -36.39 9.51 2.32
CA MET A 1 -35.28 9.29 3.26
C MET A 1 -34.34 10.45 3.10
N ASN A 2 -34.10 11.23 4.17
CA ASN A 2 -33.01 12.21 4.17
C ASN A 2 -31.74 11.41 4.44
N ASP A 3 -31.00 11.08 3.39
CA ASP A 3 -29.70 10.44 3.49
C ASP A 3 -28.75 11.39 4.24
N ASN A 4 -28.59 11.19 5.55
CA ASN A 4 -27.72 12.03 6.35
C ASN A 4 -26.26 11.64 6.08
N ILE A 5 -25.60 12.40 5.22
CA ILE A 5 -24.16 12.31 4.92
C ILE A 5 -23.34 13.34 5.70
N ASP A 6 -23.97 14.14 6.57
CA ASP A 6 -23.33 15.26 7.26
C ASP A 6 -22.23 14.80 8.24
N TRP A 7 -22.29 13.54 8.69
CA TRP A 7 -21.25 12.93 9.53
C TRP A 7 -19.86 12.97 8.87
N ILE A 8 -19.77 13.00 7.53
CA ILE A 8 -18.49 13.07 6.82
C ILE A 8 -17.74 14.35 7.17
N TYR A 9 -18.46 15.45 7.41
CA TYR A 9 -17.85 16.73 7.76
C TYR A 9 -17.19 16.71 9.16
N SER A 10 -17.59 15.78 10.05
CA SER A 10 -16.93 15.63 11.36
C SER A 10 -15.67 14.77 11.29
N LEU A 11 -15.47 13.95 10.24
CA LEU A 11 -14.38 12.97 10.20
C LEU A 11 -13.00 13.62 10.33
N LYS A 12 -12.70 14.66 9.55
CA LYS A 12 -11.39 15.32 9.58
C LYS A 12 -11.03 15.84 10.98
N PRO A 13 -11.83 16.74 11.61
CA PRO A 13 -11.49 17.25 12.95
C PRO A 13 -11.49 16.16 14.02
N GLU A 14 -12.37 15.16 13.94
CA GLU A 14 -12.45 14.11 14.95
C GLU A 14 -11.28 13.12 14.87
N ILE A 15 -10.86 12.74 13.67
CA ILE A 15 -9.68 11.88 13.46
C ILE A 15 -8.40 12.62 13.88
N ILE A 16 -8.26 13.91 13.57
CA ILE A 16 -7.10 14.70 14.04
C ILE A 16 -7.07 14.75 15.58
N ARG A 17 -8.22 14.99 16.23
CA ARG A 17 -8.35 14.96 17.69
C ARG A 17 -8.06 13.56 18.26
N PHE A 18 -8.36 12.50 17.53
CA PHE A 18 -8.01 11.13 17.93
C PHE A 18 -6.49 10.91 17.83
N LEU A 19 -5.86 11.29 16.72
CA LEU A 19 -4.41 11.18 16.55
C LEU A 19 -3.62 11.96 17.60
N SER A 20 -4.09 13.14 18.01
CA SER A 20 -3.41 13.93 19.05
C SER A 20 -3.39 13.20 20.40
N LYS A 21 -4.42 12.41 20.72
CA LYS A 21 -4.48 11.58 21.94
C LYS A 21 -3.57 10.36 21.89
N LEU A 22 -3.14 9.93 20.69
CA LEU A 22 -2.21 8.82 20.53
C LEU A 22 -0.74 9.24 20.71
N LYS A 23 -0.43 10.53 20.67
CA LYS A 23 0.92 11.03 20.95
C LYS A 23 1.32 10.80 22.40
N LYS A 24 2.62 10.62 22.64
CA LYS A 24 3.17 10.44 24.00
C LYS A 24 4.07 11.62 24.40
N PRO A 25 3.74 12.33 25.49
CA PRO A 25 4.63 13.35 26.05
C PRO A 25 6.02 12.77 26.32
N GLY A 26 7.08 13.48 25.95
CA GLY A 26 8.46 13.02 26.12
C GLY A 26 8.99 12.08 25.04
N HIS A 27 8.16 11.63 24.09
CA HIS A 27 8.56 10.73 23.00
C HIS A 27 8.18 11.31 21.63
N PRO A 28 8.96 12.28 21.10
CA PRO A 28 8.67 12.93 19.84
C PRO A 28 8.55 11.95 18.68
N GLY A 29 7.53 12.14 17.83
CA GLY A 29 7.28 11.31 16.65
C GLY A 29 6.69 9.92 16.93
N PHE A 30 6.54 9.51 18.19
CA PHE A 30 5.89 8.25 18.57
C PHE A 30 4.36 8.41 18.66
N TYR A 31 3.63 7.43 18.12
CA TYR A 31 2.19 7.28 18.27
C TYR A 31 1.84 5.92 18.88
N SER A 32 0.86 5.87 19.76
CA SER A 32 0.26 4.61 20.21
C SER A 32 -0.68 3.99 19.19
N TYR A 33 -0.88 2.67 19.24
CA TYR A 33 -1.92 1.98 18.45
C TYR A 33 -3.31 2.24 19.00
N SER A 34 -3.45 2.44 20.32
CA SER A 34 -4.74 2.60 20.97
C SER A 34 -4.71 3.59 22.12
N LEU A 35 -5.87 4.12 22.49
CA LEU A 35 -6.03 5.01 23.65
C LEU A 35 -5.78 4.28 24.98
N SER A 36 -6.05 2.97 25.03
CA SER A 36 -5.78 2.12 26.20
C SER A 36 -4.29 1.77 26.36
N GLY A 37 -3.43 2.26 25.46
CA GLY A 37 -2.00 2.01 25.48
C GLY A 37 -1.58 0.87 24.57
N ASP A 38 -0.28 0.56 24.63
CA ASP A 38 0.39 -0.41 23.80
C ASP A 38 0.97 -1.54 24.64
N ILE A 39 1.29 -2.67 23.99
CA ILE A 39 1.96 -3.80 24.63
C ILE A 39 3.38 -3.40 25.12
N TYR A 40 4.04 -2.48 24.41
CA TYR A 40 5.38 -2.01 24.74
C TYR A 40 5.36 -0.51 25.08
N PRO A 41 6.13 -0.05 26.09
CA PRO A 41 6.23 1.36 26.41
C PRO A 41 7.02 2.14 25.34
N PRO A 42 6.82 3.46 25.25
CA PRO A 42 7.48 4.32 24.25
C PRO A 42 8.99 4.52 24.49
N ASP A 43 9.53 4.12 25.65
CA ASP A 43 10.97 4.11 25.94
C ASP A 43 11.74 3.05 25.15
N ILE A 44 11.03 2.04 24.63
CA ILE A 44 11.62 1.03 23.76
C ILE A 44 11.63 1.60 22.33
N HIS A 45 12.70 1.34 21.58
CA HIS A 45 12.75 1.69 20.16
C HIS A 45 11.86 0.74 19.34
N TRP A 46 10.59 1.11 19.19
CA TRP A 46 9.54 0.41 18.44
C TRP A 46 8.43 1.38 18.05
N GLY A 47 7.49 0.96 17.22
CA GLY A 47 6.31 1.76 16.86
C GLY A 47 6.41 2.43 15.49
N LEU A 48 7.31 1.94 14.62
CA LEU A 48 7.44 2.42 13.24
C LEU A 48 6.09 2.43 12.51
N GLY A 49 5.36 1.31 12.58
CA GLY A 49 4.05 1.17 11.94
C GLY A 49 3.07 2.24 12.40
N ASN A 50 3.07 2.58 13.70
CA ASN A 50 2.16 3.54 14.30
C ASN A 50 2.39 4.94 13.72
N SER A 51 3.64 5.40 13.71
CA SER A 51 4.00 6.71 13.17
C SER A 51 3.79 6.78 11.65
N VAL A 52 4.06 5.68 10.93
CA VAL A 52 3.75 5.54 9.51
C VAL A 52 2.24 5.68 9.25
N PHE A 53 1.39 5.02 10.05
CA PHE A 53 -0.06 5.15 9.93
C PHE A 53 -0.52 6.57 10.23
N ALA A 54 -0.03 7.18 11.31
CA ALA A 54 -0.38 8.56 11.66
C ALA A 54 -0.04 9.54 10.52
N ALA A 55 1.18 9.47 9.99
CA ALA A 55 1.63 10.28 8.86
C ALA A 55 0.71 10.14 7.64
N LYS A 56 0.35 8.90 7.28
CA LYS A 56 -0.55 8.63 6.16
C LYS A 56 -1.97 9.12 6.40
N ILE A 57 -2.48 9.04 7.63
CA ILE A 57 -3.80 9.57 7.98
C ILE A 57 -3.82 11.08 7.83
N TYR A 58 -2.82 11.81 8.35
CA TYR A 58 -2.73 13.25 8.13
C TYR A 58 -2.69 13.62 6.64
N TYR A 59 -1.95 12.85 5.83
CA TYR A 59 -1.92 13.04 4.38
C TYR A 59 -3.29 12.83 3.72
N MET A 60 -3.98 11.73 4.03
CA MET A 60 -5.31 11.45 3.49
C MET A 60 -6.36 12.49 3.92
N LEU A 61 -6.18 13.13 5.08
CA LEU A 61 -7.05 14.22 5.56
C LEU A 61 -6.66 15.60 5.02
N ASN A 62 -5.65 15.69 4.16
CA ASN A 62 -5.03 16.94 3.72
C ASN A 62 -4.73 17.86 4.93
N ALA A 63 -4.01 17.32 5.91
CA ALA A 63 -3.72 17.96 7.20
C ALA A 63 -2.22 17.88 7.58
N VAL A 64 -1.35 17.57 6.61
CA VAL A 64 0.10 17.45 6.85
C VAL A 64 0.71 18.79 7.25
N ASP A 65 0.26 19.89 6.64
CA ASP A 65 0.78 21.23 6.94
C ASP A 65 0.30 21.75 8.31
N ASP A 66 -0.73 21.12 8.89
CA ASP A 66 -1.24 21.43 10.23
C ASP A 66 -0.40 20.74 11.34
N ILE A 67 0.45 19.77 10.98
CA ILE A 67 1.28 19.01 11.92
C ILE A 67 2.43 19.88 12.44
N GLN A 68 2.36 20.30 13.69
CA GLN A 68 3.41 21.10 14.33
C GLN A 68 4.73 20.33 14.51
N ASP A 69 4.66 19.03 14.76
CA ASP A 69 5.80 18.14 15.00
C ASP A 69 6.13 17.24 13.79
N LYS A 70 5.91 17.75 12.57
CA LYS A 70 6.10 17.02 11.32
C LYS A 70 7.52 16.45 11.19
N LYS A 71 8.52 17.22 11.62
CA LYS A 71 9.94 16.84 11.56
C LYS A 71 10.22 15.67 12.50
N GLU A 72 9.68 15.71 13.71
CA GLU A 72 9.84 14.70 14.74
C GLU A 72 9.26 13.35 14.31
N ILE A 73 8.10 13.35 13.64
CA ILE A 73 7.52 12.13 13.05
C ILE A 73 8.47 11.56 11.98
N ALA A 74 8.97 12.41 11.09
CA ALA A 74 9.89 11.97 10.03
C ALA A 74 11.20 11.43 10.59
N ASP A 75 11.79 12.10 11.58
CA ASP A 75 13.02 11.67 12.24
C ASP A 75 12.82 10.35 13.00
N PHE A 76 11.67 10.18 13.66
CA PHE A 76 11.31 8.93 14.31
C PHE A 76 11.22 7.78 13.29
N ILE A 77 10.55 7.97 12.15
CA ILE A 77 10.50 6.95 11.08
C ILE A 77 11.91 6.63 10.55
N LYS A 78 12.74 7.65 10.33
CA LYS A 78 14.14 7.49 9.86
C LYS A 78 15.03 6.76 10.84
N SER A 79 14.74 6.83 12.14
CA SER A 79 15.52 6.13 13.17
C SER A 79 15.48 4.60 13.01
N PHE A 80 14.54 4.06 12.23
CA PHE A 80 14.46 2.64 11.88
C PHE A 80 15.20 2.28 10.58
N GLN A 81 15.81 3.25 9.89
CA GLN A 81 16.53 3.01 8.65
C GLN A 81 17.90 2.36 8.93
N LYS A 82 18.19 1.29 8.21
CA LYS A 82 19.48 0.58 8.23
C LYS A 82 20.36 1.02 7.05
N ASP A 83 21.64 0.64 7.10
CA ASP A 83 22.65 0.96 6.08
C ASP A 83 22.34 0.41 4.67
N ASN A 84 21.49 -0.61 4.56
CA ASN A 84 21.03 -1.17 3.28
C ASN A 84 19.73 -0.53 2.76
N GLY A 85 19.27 0.55 3.42
CA GLY A 85 18.06 1.29 3.07
C GLY A 85 16.76 0.71 3.59
N GLU A 86 16.76 -0.50 4.18
CA GLU A 86 15.56 -1.04 4.83
C GLU A 86 15.12 -0.13 5.98
N ILE A 87 13.82 0.13 6.08
CA ILE A 87 13.19 0.76 7.26
C ILE A 87 12.22 -0.26 7.83
N CYS A 88 12.57 -0.85 8.97
CA CYS A 88 11.74 -1.89 9.60
C CYS A 88 11.88 -1.89 11.12
N ASP A 89 10.80 -2.25 11.83
CA ASP A 89 10.79 -2.33 13.28
C ASP A 89 11.50 -3.60 13.78
N PRO A 90 12.66 -3.49 14.46
CA PRO A 90 13.42 -4.64 14.90
C PRO A 90 12.69 -5.45 15.97
N LEU A 91 11.90 -4.81 16.84
CA LEU A 91 11.15 -5.48 17.90
C LEU A 91 10.01 -6.30 17.30
N VAL A 92 9.21 -5.70 16.43
CA VAL A 92 8.10 -6.39 15.74
C VAL A 92 8.64 -7.55 14.90
N HIS A 93 9.77 -7.34 14.21
CA HIS A 93 10.42 -8.38 13.44
C HIS A 93 10.83 -9.57 14.32
N LYS A 94 11.46 -9.32 15.47
CA LYS A 94 11.89 -10.36 16.43
C LYS A 94 10.69 -11.12 17.00
N ARG A 95 9.63 -10.42 17.41
CA ARG A 95 8.45 -11.03 18.02
C ARG A 95 7.62 -11.87 17.05
N SER A 96 7.62 -11.51 15.77
CA SER A 96 6.88 -12.26 14.76
C SER A 96 7.62 -13.53 14.26
N ILE A 97 8.87 -13.81 14.65
CA ILE A 97 9.63 -14.99 14.20
C ILE A 97 8.86 -16.30 14.42
N ILE A 98 8.41 -16.56 15.66
CA ILE A 98 7.73 -17.82 16.01
C ILE A 98 6.45 -18.00 15.17
N ARG A 99 5.65 -16.93 15.04
CA ARG A 99 4.42 -16.94 14.25
C ARG A 99 4.69 -17.18 12.76
N ARG A 100 5.77 -16.60 12.21
CA ARG A 100 6.17 -16.82 10.80
C ARG A 100 6.62 -18.24 10.56
N VAL A 101 7.46 -18.80 11.45
CA VAL A 101 7.91 -20.19 11.36
C VAL A 101 6.71 -21.14 11.36
N TYR A 102 5.79 -20.96 12.31
CA TYR A 102 4.55 -21.75 12.38
C TYR A 102 3.70 -21.61 11.10
N HIS A 103 3.53 -20.39 10.58
CA HIS A 103 2.76 -20.15 9.37
C HIS A 103 3.41 -20.79 8.12
N SER A 104 4.73 -20.69 7.97
CA SER A 104 5.48 -21.31 6.87
C SER A 104 5.36 -22.83 6.88
N PHE A 105 5.42 -23.48 8.04
CA PHE A 105 5.16 -24.92 8.15
C PHE A 105 3.72 -25.28 7.76
N ARG A 106 2.73 -24.49 8.20
CA ARG A 106 1.31 -24.76 7.91
C ARG A 106 0.95 -24.57 6.43
N LYS A 107 1.58 -23.62 5.74
CA LYS A 107 1.30 -23.28 4.34
C LYS A 107 2.27 -23.92 3.33
N MET A 108 3.30 -24.64 3.82
CA MET A 108 4.43 -25.12 3.01
C MET A 108 5.07 -24.00 2.16
N ASP A 109 5.00 -22.75 2.64
CA ASP A 109 5.61 -21.59 2.00
C ASP A 109 6.82 -21.13 2.81
N PHE A 110 7.99 -21.57 2.37
CA PHE A 110 9.27 -21.25 2.97
C PHE A 110 9.95 -20.04 2.31
N ASN A 111 9.34 -19.44 1.28
CA ASN A 111 9.95 -18.35 0.51
C ASN A 111 10.11 -17.06 1.32
N ASN A 112 9.49 -16.97 2.51
CA ASN A 112 9.55 -15.81 3.39
C ASN A 112 10.07 -16.12 4.81
N ILE A 113 10.79 -17.23 5.03
CA ILE A 113 11.44 -17.51 6.34
C ILE A 113 12.34 -16.34 6.74
N ALA A 114 13.13 -15.83 5.79
CA ALA A 114 14.01 -14.69 5.98
C ALA A 114 13.26 -13.34 6.13
N ASN A 115 11.93 -13.32 6.10
CA ASN A 115 11.05 -12.15 6.25
C ASN A 115 11.31 -10.98 5.27
N GLN A 116 11.99 -11.25 4.16
CA GLN A 116 12.38 -10.21 3.20
C GLN A 116 11.16 -9.48 2.62
N GLN A 117 10.07 -10.20 2.38
CA GLN A 117 8.85 -9.62 1.83
C GLN A 117 8.20 -8.61 2.78
N ASN A 118 8.15 -8.95 4.08
CA ASN A 118 7.56 -8.06 5.08
C ASN A 118 8.46 -6.85 5.33
N ARG A 119 9.78 -7.03 5.40
CA ARG A 119 10.71 -5.88 5.53
C ARG A 119 10.60 -4.93 4.34
N ARG A 120 10.48 -5.46 3.12
CA ARG A 120 10.24 -4.65 1.92
C ARG A 120 8.92 -3.90 1.99
N ALA A 121 7.84 -4.56 2.43
CA ALA A 121 6.54 -3.93 2.58
C ALA A 121 6.57 -2.79 3.62
N GLU A 122 7.19 -3.03 4.78
CA GLU A 122 7.36 -2.03 5.84
C GLU A 122 8.22 -0.85 5.36
N THR A 123 9.32 -1.14 4.66
CA THR A 123 10.19 -0.12 4.05
C THR A 123 9.41 0.73 3.05
N ARG A 124 8.59 0.11 2.18
CA ARG A 124 7.77 0.83 1.20
C ARG A 124 6.75 1.74 1.87
N GLN A 125 6.10 1.29 2.96
CA GLN A 125 5.17 2.13 3.71
C GLN A 125 5.87 3.28 4.42
N ALA A 126 7.07 3.03 4.98
CA ALA A 126 7.88 4.07 5.62
C ALA A 126 8.36 5.13 4.63
N PHE A 127 8.86 4.71 3.45
CA PHE A 127 9.21 5.62 2.36
C PHE A 127 8.01 6.48 1.96
N ALA A 128 6.85 5.85 1.71
CA ALA A 128 5.63 6.57 1.35
C ALA A 128 5.19 7.57 2.44
N ALA A 129 5.28 7.19 3.72
CA ALA A 129 4.96 8.09 4.83
C ALA A 129 5.93 9.27 4.94
N LEU A 130 7.22 9.06 4.71
CA LEU A 130 8.20 10.15 4.67
C LEU A 130 7.87 11.15 3.56
N LEU A 131 7.55 10.65 2.37
CA LEU A 131 7.13 11.50 1.24
C LEU A 131 5.83 12.26 1.54
N CYS A 132 4.86 11.61 2.20
CA CYS A 132 3.64 12.25 2.67
C CYS A 132 3.92 13.41 3.64
N LEU A 133 4.96 13.29 4.47
CA LEU A 133 5.42 14.34 5.40
C LEU A 133 6.32 15.39 4.74
N GLN A 134 6.41 15.41 3.40
CA GLN A 134 7.33 16.26 2.64
C GLN A 134 8.80 16.08 3.08
N SER A 135 9.14 14.86 3.50
CA SER A 135 10.49 14.42 3.87
C SER A 135 10.95 13.33 2.91
N LYS A 136 12.22 12.93 3.00
CA LYS A 136 12.77 11.81 2.23
C LYS A 136 13.54 10.85 3.13
N PRO A 137 13.61 9.55 2.81
CA PRO A 137 14.55 8.62 3.46
C PRO A 137 15.99 9.13 3.36
N SER A 138 16.84 8.73 4.28
CA SER A 138 18.23 9.19 4.33
C SER A 138 19.07 8.59 3.20
N ILE A 139 18.79 7.34 2.83
CA ILE A 139 19.48 6.59 1.77
C ILE A 139 18.48 5.78 0.92
N PRO A 140 18.83 5.39 -0.32
CA PRO A 140 17.97 4.56 -1.19
C PRO A 140 17.79 3.14 -0.65
N TYR A 141 16.73 2.45 -1.11
CA TYR A 141 16.54 1.01 -0.87
C TYR A 141 17.04 0.20 -2.06
N GLU A 142 18.15 -0.52 -1.90
CA GLU A 142 18.86 -1.14 -3.03
C GLU A 142 18.51 -2.62 -3.26
N LEU A 143 17.67 -3.22 -2.40
CA LEU A 143 17.34 -4.66 -2.46
C LEU A 143 16.21 -4.99 -3.45
N VAL A 144 16.28 -4.40 -4.65
CA VAL A 144 15.43 -4.68 -5.82
C VAL A 144 16.32 -4.97 -7.05
N PRO A 145 15.84 -5.77 -8.02
CA PRO A 145 16.60 -5.99 -9.25
C PRO A 145 16.67 -4.72 -10.12
N TYR A 146 17.86 -4.46 -10.68
CA TYR A 146 18.13 -3.35 -11.62
C TYR A 146 18.59 -3.81 -13.00
N THR A 147 18.41 -5.09 -13.33
CA THR A 147 18.66 -5.64 -14.67
C THR A 147 17.39 -6.25 -15.23
N LYS A 148 17.25 -6.28 -16.56
CA LYS A 148 16.09 -6.91 -17.22
C LYS A 148 15.98 -8.39 -16.86
N GLU A 149 17.10 -9.10 -16.84
CA GLU A 149 17.16 -10.51 -16.45
C GLU A 149 16.77 -10.72 -14.98
N GLY A 150 17.23 -9.83 -14.09
CA GLY A 150 16.88 -9.87 -12.67
C GLY A 150 15.40 -9.58 -12.43
N ILE A 151 14.84 -8.62 -13.17
CA ILE A 151 13.41 -8.29 -13.16
C ILE A 151 12.59 -9.47 -13.69
N GLN A 152 12.96 -10.05 -14.83
CA GLN A 152 12.31 -11.25 -15.37
C GLN A 152 12.26 -12.37 -14.34
N LYS A 153 13.41 -12.68 -13.72
CA LYS A 153 13.51 -13.72 -12.69
C LYS A 153 12.63 -13.38 -11.48
N TYR A 154 12.59 -12.11 -11.08
CA TYR A 154 11.76 -11.68 -9.97
C TYR A 154 10.27 -11.82 -10.28
N VAL A 155 9.78 -11.26 -11.39
CA VAL A 155 8.37 -11.28 -11.81
C VAL A 155 7.86 -12.70 -12.02
N THR A 156 8.64 -13.56 -12.68
CA THR A 156 8.25 -14.96 -12.95
C THR A 156 8.28 -15.83 -11.70
N SER A 157 9.05 -15.46 -10.66
CA SER A 157 9.07 -16.18 -9.38
C SER A 157 7.85 -15.91 -8.49
N LEU A 158 7.03 -14.90 -8.81
CA LEU A 158 5.86 -14.55 -8.01
C LEU A 158 4.73 -15.57 -8.20
N ASN A 159 4.00 -15.86 -7.12
CA ASN A 159 2.85 -16.74 -7.16
C ASN A 159 1.62 -16.02 -7.72
N TRP A 160 1.44 -16.05 -9.05
CA TRP A 160 0.28 -15.43 -9.71
C TRP A 160 -1.04 -16.19 -9.53
N LYS A 161 -1.04 -17.34 -8.82
CA LYS A 161 -2.27 -17.96 -8.29
C LYS A 161 -2.72 -17.30 -6.97
N GLU A 162 -1.85 -16.50 -6.34
CA GLU A 162 -2.19 -15.60 -5.24
C GLU A 162 -1.97 -14.14 -5.68
N PRO A 163 -2.79 -13.64 -6.61
CA PRO A 163 -2.46 -12.45 -7.39
C PRO A 163 -2.40 -11.15 -6.55
N TRP A 164 -3.06 -11.10 -5.40
CA TRP A 164 -2.88 -10.03 -4.43
C TRP A 164 -1.42 -9.90 -3.95
N GLY A 165 -0.80 -11.04 -3.62
CA GLY A 165 0.59 -11.09 -3.17
C GLY A 165 1.54 -10.69 -4.29
N ALA A 166 1.36 -11.28 -5.48
CA ALA A 166 2.15 -10.94 -6.66
C ALA A 166 2.03 -9.44 -7.00
N GLY A 167 0.82 -8.90 -7.09
CA GLY A 167 0.58 -7.49 -7.37
C GLY A 167 1.19 -6.56 -6.32
N SER A 168 1.17 -6.92 -5.03
CA SER A 168 1.83 -6.14 -3.99
C SER A 168 3.35 -6.08 -4.19
N HIS A 169 3.96 -7.18 -4.64
CA HIS A 169 5.39 -7.27 -4.91
C HIS A 169 5.83 -6.48 -6.14
N ILE A 170 5.03 -6.53 -7.21
CA ILE A 170 5.19 -5.64 -8.37
C ILE A 170 5.09 -4.17 -7.96
N SER A 171 4.09 -3.83 -7.13
CA SER A 171 3.91 -2.49 -6.60
C SER A 171 5.11 -2.01 -5.76
N HIS A 172 5.79 -2.91 -5.04
CA HIS A 172 7.04 -2.58 -4.36
C HIS A 172 8.18 -2.31 -5.36
N LEU A 173 8.35 -3.19 -6.34
CA LEU A 173 9.41 -3.05 -7.35
C LEU A 173 9.31 -1.72 -8.09
N LEU A 174 8.14 -1.43 -8.66
CA LEU A 174 7.89 -0.19 -9.40
C LEU A 174 8.06 1.05 -8.51
N PHE A 175 7.55 1.01 -7.28
CA PHE A 175 7.72 2.08 -6.31
C PHE A 175 9.20 2.39 -6.05
N PHE A 176 10.03 1.36 -5.83
CA PHE A 176 11.46 1.57 -5.55
C PHE A 176 12.26 1.97 -6.78
N LEU A 177 12.00 1.37 -7.96
CA LEU A 177 12.63 1.83 -9.21
C LEU A 177 12.36 3.32 -9.43
N ASN A 178 11.11 3.76 -9.27
CA ASN A 178 10.73 5.16 -9.47
C ASN A 178 11.26 6.10 -8.37
N ASN A 179 11.13 5.74 -7.10
CA ASN A 179 11.57 6.63 -6.01
C ASN A 179 13.09 6.69 -5.90
N ASN A 180 13.80 5.61 -6.19
CA ASN A 180 15.26 5.63 -6.14
C ASN A 180 15.85 6.51 -7.24
N ARG A 181 15.30 6.48 -8.48
CA ARG A 181 15.70 7.45 -9.51
C ARG A 181 15.35 8.90 -9.13
N ARG A 182 14.18 9.14 -8.53
CA ARG A 182 13.67 10.51 -8.27
C ARG A 182 14.34 11.18 -7.07
N LEU A 183 14.64 10.42 -6.03
CA LEU A 183 15.11 10.95 -4.75
C LEU A 183 16.64 10.86 -4.58
N PHE A 184 17.28 9.94 -5.31
CA PHE A 184 18.70 9.58 -5.14
C PHE A 184 19.47 9.45 -6.46
N ASP A 185 18.86 9.75 -7.61
CA ASP A 185 19.45 9.58 -8.96
C ASP A 185 19.99 8.16 -9.26
N LEU A 186 19.55 7.15 -8.52
CA LEU A 186 20.02 5.75 -8.66
C LEU A 186 19.41 5.10 -9.90
N ASN A 187 20.26 4.62 -10.83
CA ASN A 187 19.88 4.05 -12.13
C ASN A 187 18.94 4.97 -12.94
N LYS A 188 19.12 6.28 -12.83
CA LYS A 188 18.20 7.27 -13.40
C LYS A 188 18.01 7.14 -14.91
N GLU A 189 19.07 6.82 -15.65
CA GLU A 189 19.05 6.71 -17.11
C GLU A 189 18.29 5.46 -17.57
N GLU A 190 18.41 4.36 -16.82
CA GLU A 190 17.80 3.07 -17.16
C GLU A 190 16.41 2.88 -16.55
N ALA A 191 16.06 3.61 -15.49
CA ALA A 191 14.90 3.32 -14.66
C ALA A 191 13.58 3.31 -15.43
N ASP A 192 13.37 4.21 -16.40
CA ASP A 192 12.16 4.17 -17.23
C ASP A 192 12.11 2.91 -18.09
N SER A 193 13.22 2.51 -18.72
CA SER A 193 13.27 1.24 -19.47
C SER A 193 13.04 0.01 -18.58
N LEU A 194 13.49 0.05 -17.32
CA LEU A 194 13.25 -1.03 -16.36
C LEU A 194 11.78 -1.07 -15.92
N ILE A 195 11.18 0.09 -15.64
CA ILE A 195 9.75 0.23 -15.31
C ILE A 195 8.89 -0.31 -16.45
N ASP A 196 9.14 0.12 -17.68
CA ASP A 196 8.38 -0.31 -18.86
C ASP A 196 8.56 -1.82 -19.09
N HIS A 197 9.75 -2.37 -18.81
CA HIS A 197 9.98 -3.80 -18.87
C HIS A 197 9.16 -4.56 -17.80
N VAL A 198 9.07 -4.07 -16.56
CA VAL A 198 8.19 -4.66 -15.54
C VAL A 198 6.74 -4.66 -16.01
N LEU A 199 6.25 -3.53 -16.53
CA LEU A 199 4.87 -3.37 -17.00
C LEU A 199 4.55 -4.30 -18.19
N SER A 200 5.50 -4.45 -19.11
CA SER A 200 5.39 -5.42 -20.22
C SER A 200 5.25 -6.85 -19.71
N LEU A 201 6.03 -7.26 -18.70
CA LEU A 201 6.00 -8.62 -18.19
C LEU A 201 4.72 -8.94 -17.42
N ILE A 202 4.23 -8.00 -16.60
CA ILE A 202 3.00 -8.25 -15.85
C ILE A 202 1.79 -8.36 -16.78
N ASN A 203 1.82 -7.73 -17.96
CA ASN A 203 0.73 -7.83 -18.93
C ASN A 203 0.54 -9.24 -19.50
N GLU A 204 1.53 -10.14 -19.39
CA GLU A 204 1.35 -11.57 -19.70
C GLU A 204 0.37 -12.27 -18.76
N TYR A 205 0.17 -11.74 -17.55
CA TYR A 205 -0.78 -12.25 -16.56
C TYR A 205 -2.16 -11.60 -16.66
N ARG A 206 -2.36 -10.68 -17.61
CA ARG A 206 -3.63 -9.97 -17.75
C ARG A 206 -4.70 -10.90 -18.33
N GLN A 207 -5.90 -10.86 -17.76
CA GLN A 207 -7.01 -11.76 -18.08
C GLN A 207 -8.20 -10.99 -18.67
N ASP A 208 -9.17 -11.73 -19.21
CA ASP A 208 -10.30 -11.14 -19.95
C ASP A 208 -11.24 -10.28 -19.10
N ASP A 209 -11.20 -10.42 -17.78
CA ASP A 209 -11.92 -9.57 -16.83
C ASP A 209 -11.14 -8.29 -16.46
N GLY A 210 -9.99 -8.06 -17.09
CA GLY A 210 -9.15 -6.89 -16.91
C GLY A 210 -8.17 -6.98 -15.73
N SER A 211 -8.29 -8.00 -14.86
CA SER A 211 -7.36 -8.20 -13.73
C SER A 211 -6.11 -8.98 -14.14
N TRP A 212 -5.19 -9.17 -13.19
CA TRP A 212 -3.91 -9.86 -13.37
C TRP A 212 -3.83 -11.10 -12.47
N TYR A 213 -3.75 -12.28 -13.08
CA TYR A 213 -3.56 -13.56 -12.40
C TYR A 213 -3.09 -14.64 -13.38
N ALA A 214 -2.65 -15.79 -12.86
CA ALA A 214 -2.19 -16.89 -13.70
C ALA A 214 -3.31 -17.41 -14.63
N LYS A 215 -3.00 -17.59 -15.92
CA LYS A 215 -3.95 -18.13 -16.91
C LYS A 215 -4.50 -19.49 -16.45
N GLY A 216 -5.82 -19.65 -16.51
CA GLY A 216 -6.52 -20.86 -16.10
C GLY A 216 -6.58 -21.10 -14.59
N ALA A 217 -6.14 -20.15 -13.76
CA ALA A 217 -6.33 -20.24 -12.32
C ALA A 217 -7.77 -19.88 -11.92
N ASP A 218 -8.34 -20.67 -11.02
CA ASP A 218 -9.61 -20.37 -10.36
C ASP A 218 -9.35 -19.41 -9.19
N ILE A 219 -9.69 -18.14 -9.36
CA ILE A 219 -9.44 -17.07 -8.39
C ILE A 219 -10.76 -16.47 -7.91
N PRO A 220 -11.00 -16.39 -6.58
CA PRO A 220 -12.16 -15.69 -6.03
C PRO A 220 -12.25 -14.24 -6.50
N LEU A 221 -13.48 -13.77 -6.75
CA LEU A 221 -13.74 -12.45 -7.34
C LEU A 221 -13.09 -11.29 -6.58
N ASN A 222 -13.16 -11.31 -5.25
CA ASN A 222 -12.51 -10.30 -4.41
C ASN A 222 -10.98 -10.31 -4.55
N TYR A 223 -10.35 -11.48 -4.75
CA TYR A 223 -8.89 -11.57 -4.96
C TYR A 223 -8.48 -10.98 -6.32
N LYS A 224 -9.34 -11.09 -7.33
CA LYS A 224 -9.14 -10.44 -8.64
C LYS A 224 -9.24 -8.92 -8.53
N VAL A 225 -10.24 -8.39 -7.81
CA VAL A 225 -10.36 -6.95 -7.55
C VAL A 225 -9.14 -6.44 -6.77
N ASN A 226 -8.74 -7.19 -5.75
CA ASN A 226 -7.58 -6.87 -4.92
C ASN A 226 -6.28 -6.82 -5.76
N ALA A 227 -6.10 -7.74 -6.71
CA ALA A 227 -4.99 -7.73 -7.64
C ALA A 227 -5.03 -6.53 -8.59
N ALA A 228 -6.21 -6.21 -9.16
CA ALA A 228 -6.39 -5.03 -10.01
C ALA A 228 -6.00 -3.75 -9.27
N MET A 229 -6.49 -3.56 -8.04
CA MET A 229 -6.12 -2.42 -7.20
C MET A 229 -4.59 -2.33 -7.01
N LYS A 230 -3.92 -3.45 -6.71
CA LYS A 230 -2.48 -3.46 -6.46
C LYS A 230 -1.66 -3.10 -7.69
N ILE A 231 -2.06 -3.59 -8.86
CA ILE A 231 -1.37 -3.26 -10.11
C ILE A 231 -1.66 -1.81 -10.50
N MET A 232 -2.89 -1.32 -10.40
CA MET A 232 -3.21 0.08 -10.73
C MET A 232 -2.45 1.06 -9.83
N THR A 233 -2.42 0.81 -8.52
CA THR A 233 -1.60 1.62 -7.60
C THR A 233 -0.10 1.45 -7.84
N ALA A 234 0.34 0.38 -8.52
CA ALA A 234 1.71 0.21 -8.97
C ALA A 234 2.03 1.09 -10.20
N TYR A 235 1.10 1.21 -11.15
CA TYR A 235 1.18 2.17 -12.25
C TYR A 235 1.32 3.59 -11.70
N ASP A 236 0.43 4.01 -10.78
CA ASP A 236 0.51 5.35 -10.17
C ASP A 236 1.85 5.57 -9.45
N ALA A 237 2.33 4.56 -8.70
CA ALA A 237 3.61 4.63 -8.00
C ALA A 237 4.81 4.74 -8.95
N ALA A 238 4.66 4.36 -10.21
CA ALA A 238 5.66 4.46 -11.27
C ALA A 238 5.54 5.76 -12.10
N ASP A 239 4.61 6.65 -11.76
CA ASP A 239 4.20 7.78 -12.61
C ASP A 239 3.79 7.31 -14.02
N ARG A 240 3.00 6.24 -14.07
CA ARG A 240 2.40 5.68 -15.30
C ARG A 240 0.89 5.63 -15.14
N ASP A 241 0.17 5.84 -16.23
CA ASP A 241 -1.29 5.79 -16.23
C ASP A 241 -1.85 5.03 -17.44
N ASP A 242 -1.01 4.32 -18.19
CA ASP A 242 -1.33 3.67 -19.46
C ASP A 242 -1.87 2.24 -19.32
N PHE A 243 -2.45 1.89 -18.17
CA PHE A 243 -3.15 0.62 -18.00
C PHE A 243 -4.39 0.54 -18.91
N THR A 244 -4.68 -0.66 -19.40
CA THR A 244 -5.73 -0.91 -20.40
C THR A 244 -7.01 -1.51 -19.78
N ASP A 245 -8.07 -1.64 -20.58
CA ASP A 245 -9.43 -2.11 -20.26
C ASP A 245 -10.05 -1.63 -18.93
N PRO A 246 -10.16 -0.32 -18.68
CA PRO A 246 -10.85 0.20 -17.51
C PRO A 246 -12.31 -0.28 -17.40
N GLY A 247 -13.02 -0.47 -18.53
CA GLY A 247 -14.41 -0.95 -18.55
C GLY A 247 -14.57 -2.37 -17.97
N LYS A 248 -13.68 -3.29 -18.33
CA LYS A 248 -13.69 -4.67 -17.81
C LYS A 248 -13.44 -4.71 -16.31
N MET A 249 -12.52 -3.89 -15.81
CA MET A 249 -12.26 -3.77 -14.37
C MET A 249 -13.43 -3.13 -13.62
N ILE A 250 -14.16 -2.20 -14.23
CA ILE A 250 -15.43 -1.67 -13.68
C ILE A 250 -16.46 -2.80 -13.56
N ASP A 251 -16.63 -3.61 -14.61
CA ASP A 251 -17.57 -4.75 -14.58
C ASP A 251 -17.20 -5.80 -13.52
N LEU A 252 -15.91 -6.09 -13.38
CA LEU A 252 -15.36 -6.94 -12.34
C LEU A 252 -15.70 -6.41 -10.93
N CYS A 253 -15.53 -5.10 -10.72
CA CYS A 253 -15.81 -4.46 -9.44
C CYS A 253 -17.30 -4.46 -9.09
N LEU A 254 -18.16 -4.08 -10.02
CA LEU A 254 -19.61 -3.99 -9.81
C LEU A 254 -20.27 -5.38 -9.71
N SER A 255 -19.67 -6.42 -10.26
CA SER A 255 -20.11 -7.81 -10.05
C SER A 255 -19.68 -8.39 -8.71
N SER A 256 -18.72 -7.77 -8.02
CA SER A 256 -18.25 -8.23 -6.70
C SER A 256 -19.24 -7.83 -5.60
N THR A 257 -19.86 -8.83 -4.99
CA THR A 257 -20.62 -8.64 -3.75
C THR A 257 -19.65 -8.45 -2.59
N ASN A 258 -19.90 -7.45 -1.74
CA ASN A 258 -19.12 -7.28 -0.52
C ASN A 258 -19.98 -6.77 0.63
N ASN A 259 -20.54 -7.73 1.37
CA ASN A 259 -21.33 -7.50 2.56
C ASN A 259 -20.43 -7.70 3.80
N GLY A 260 -19.69 -6.65 4.19
CA GLY A 260 -19.08 -6.57 5.53
C GLY A 260 -17.56 -6.43 5.64
N ASP A 261 -16.78 -6.50 4.55
CA ASP A 261 -15.31 -6.30 4.62
C ASP A 261 -14.90 -4.90 4.12
N ALA A 262 -14.50 -4.02 5.06
CA ALA A 262 -14.06 -2.66 4.77
C ALA A 262 -12.85 -2.60 3.82
N CYS A 263 -11.91 -3.56 3.89
CA CYS A 263 -10.73 -3.60 3.03
C CYS A 263 -11.13 -3.90 1.57
N ASN A 264 -12.02 -4.88 1.36
CA ASN A 264 -12.48 -5.20 0.02
C ASN A 264 -13.32 -4.05 -0.58
N ASN A 265 -14.09 -3.32 0.24
CA ASN A 265 -14.86 -2.14 -0.22
C ASN A 265 -13.90 -1.03 -0.66
N PHE A 266 -12.85 -0.75 0.13
CA PHE A 266 -11.81 0.20 -0.25
C PHE A 266 -11.15 -0.18 -1.59
N ASN A 267 -10.83 -1.47 -1.79
CA ASN A 267 -10.20 -1.93 -3.02
C ASN A 267 -11.10 -1.71 -4.24
N ILE A 268 -12.41 -2.00 -4.11
CA ILE A 268 -13.40 -1.73 -5.17
C ILE A 268 -13.44 -0.23 -5.48
N VAL A 269 -13.64 0.63 -4.47
CA VAL A 269 -13.73 2.09 -4.67
C VAL A 269 -12.46 2.63 -5.31
N CYS A 270 -11.28 2.14 -4.92
CA CYS A 270 -10.02 2.52 -5.53
C CYS A 270 -9.99 2.17 -7.02
N VAL A 271 -10.28 0.93 -7.40
CA VAL A 271 -10.31 0.53 -8.83
C VAL A 271 -11.32 1.35 -9.62
N LEU A 272 -12.54 1.53 -9.09
CA LEU A 272 -13.59 2.32 -9.74
C LEU A 272 -13.17 3.79 -9.94
N TYR A 273 -12.54 4.41 -8.95
CA TYR A 273 -12.04 5.78 -9.05
C TYR A 273 -11.03 5.92 -10.18
N HIS A 274 -10.01 5.06 -10.24
CA HIS A 274 -8.98 5.15 -11.27
C HIS A 274 -9.52 4.79 -12.66
N CYS A 275 -10.43 3.82 -12.78
CA CYS A 275 -11.03 3.45 -14.08
C CYS A 275 -11.99 4.51 -14.60
N SER A 276 -12.84 5.10 -13.75
CA SER A 276 -13.81 6.15 -14.15
C SER A 276 -13.15 7.43 -14.64
N ARG A 277 -11.88 7.67 -14.32
CA ARG A 277 -11.09 8.77 -14.90
C ARG A 277 -10.67 8.54 -16.35
N LYS A 278 -10.86 7.33 -16.89
CA LYS A 278 -10.46 6.94 -18.25
C LYS A 278 -11.64 6.59 -19.15
N THR A 279 -12.84 6.39 -18.59
CA THR A 279 -14.03 6.01 -19.35
C THR A 279 -15.30 6.34 -18.55
N ASP A 280 -16.38 6.65 -19.27
CA ASP A 280 -17.72 6.87 -18.69
C ASP A 280 -18.54 5.57 -18.55
N HIS A 281 -17.94 4.40 -18.84
CA HIS A 281 -18.60 3.10 -18.73
C HIS A 281 -19.23 2.90 -17.35
N ARG A 282 -20.56 2.70 -17.31
CA ARG A 282 -21.36 2.47 -16.08
C ARG A 282 -21.19 3.56 -15.01
N ALA A 283 -20.93 4.81 -15.40
CA ALA A 283 -20.68 5.92 -14.48
C ALA A 283 -21.79 6.09 -13.43
N ASP A 284 -23.06 5.91 -13.79
CA ASP A 284 -24.18 6.05 -12.85
C ASP A 284 -24.20 4.94 -11.80
N GLU A 285 -23.87 3.71 -12.19
CA GLU A 285 -23.77 2.58 -11.26
C GLU A 285 -22.58 2.73 -10.31
N ILE A 286 -21.47 3.31 -10.78
CA ILE A 286 -20.32 3.64 -9.92
C ILE A 286 -20.72 4.69 -8.88
N ARG A 287 -21.42 5.75 -9.28
CA ARG A 287 -21.91 6.79 -8.36
C ARG A 287 -22.83 6.19 -7.31
N GLU A 288 -23.80 5.38 -7.74
CA GLU A 288 -24.75 4.73 -6.84
C GLU A 288 -24.05 3.75 -5.89
N TYR A 289 -23.08 2.97 -6.38
CA TYR A 289 -22.26 2.10 -5.54
C TYR A 289 -21.57 2.90 -4.42
N CYS A 290 -20.90 3.99 -4.76
CA CYS A 290 -20.19 4.83 -3.79
C CYS A 290 -21.13 5.52 -2.79
N LEU A 291 -22.27 6.06 -3.26
CA LEU A 291 -23.28 6.68 -2.40
C LEU A 291 -23.82 5.69 -1.37
N ASN A 292 -24.10 4.45 -1.79
CA ASN A 292 -24.58 3.39 -0.90
C ASN A 292 -23.57 2.94 0.16
N LYS A 293 -22.29 3.32 0.06
CA LYS A 293 -21.28 3.05 1.11
C LYS A 293 -21.20 4.14 2.18
N ILE A 294 -21.72 5.34 1.91
CA ILE A 294 -21.67 6.48 2.83
C ILE A 294 -23.04 6.86 3.40
N ARG A 295 -24.11 6.42 2.74
CA ARG A 295 -25.47 6.48 3.28
C ARG A 295 -25.52 5.66 4.56
N THR A 296 -26.07 6.26 5.60
CA THR A 296 -26.38 5.56 6.84
C THR A 296 -27.89 5.42 6.90
N ASP A 297 -28.37 4.17 7.04
CA ASP A 297 -29.74 3.91 7.42
C ASP A 297 -29.88 4.36 8.88
N ARG A 298 -30.46 5.53 9.11
CA ARG A 298 -31.01 5.88 10.42
C ARG A 298 -32.51 5.64 10.42
#